data_AF-A0A8J6XUN7-F1
#
_entry.id   AF-A0A8J6XUN7-F1
#
_cell.length_a   1.000
_cell.length_b   1.000
_cell.length_c   1.000
_cell.angle_alpha   90.00
_cell.angle_beta   90.00
_cell.angle_gamma   90.00
#
_symmetry.space_group_name_H-M   'P 1'
#
loop_
_entity.id
_entity.type
_entity.pdbx_description
1 polymer ?
#
loop_
_entity_poly.entity_id
_entity_poly.type
_entity_poly.pdbx_seq_one_letter_code
_entity_poly.pdbx_strand_id
1 'polypeptide(L)'
;SGEEARDRKFLRPSDKVEINRDQQLWTAKRMAIAMAEEGYTPPLPKKLNLPGKEGLATLEMMLHNMKLTHWISSHDEKIARHLGRILTGGDTTINDPVDEQTILDLEREAFLSLCGEPKTQDRISYMLVNNKPLRN
;
A
#
# COMPACT_ATOMS: atom_id res chain seq x y z
N SER A 1 -2.05 11.22 -16.96
CA SER A 1 -3.26 11.12 -17.79
C SER A 1 -4.00 9.81 -17.46
N GLY A 2 -5.18 9.56 -18.05
CA GLY A 2 -5.87 8.26 -17.89
C GLY A 2 -5.07 7.08 -18.45
N GLU A 3 -4.29 7.30 -19.52
CA GLU A 3 -3.41 6.28 -20.12
C GLU A 3 -2.24 5.93 -19.19
N GLU A 4 -1.55 6.92 -18.64
CA GLU A 4 -0.47 6.69 -17.66
C GLU A 4 -0.96 5.93 -16.41
N ALA A 5 -2.21 6.17 -15.98
CA ALA A 5 -2.80 5.45 -14.86
C ALA A 5 -3.04 3.96 -15.18
N ARG A 6 -3.33 3.62 -16.44
CA ARG A 6 -3.43 2.23 -16.91
C ARG A 6 -2.05 1.58 -16.98
N ASP A 7 -1.05 2.29 -17.48
CA ASP A 7 0.34 1.79 -17.53
C ASP A 7 0.86 1.47 -16.13
N ARG A 8 0.54 2.32 -15.15
CA ARG A 8 0.87 2.14 -13.73
C ARG A 8 -0.07 1.19 -12.96
N LYS A 9 -1.04 0.56 -13.64
CA LYS A 9 -2.00 -0.40 -13.05
C LYS A 9 -2.93 0.17 -11.97
N PHE A 10 -3.08 1.49 -11.88
CA PHE A 10 -4.15 2.10 -11.08
C PHE A 10 -5.53 1.88 -11.71
N LEU A 11 -5.57 1.76 -13.04
CA LEU A 11 -6.76 1.40 -13.81
C LEU A 11 -6.55 0.05 -14.50
N ARG A 12 -7.61 -0.74 -14.58
CA ARG A 12 -7.66 -1.96 -15.39
C ARG A 12 -7.69 -1.57 -16.89
N PRO A 13 -7.24 -2.46 -17.79
CA PRO A 13 -7.34 -2.21 -19.24
C PRO A 13 -8.78 -1.94 -19.70
N SER A 14 -9.77 -2.52 -19.02
CA SER A 14 -11.19 -2.37 -19.30
C SER A 14 -11.83 -1.12 -18.67
N ASP A 15 -11.15 -0.41 -17.77
CA ASP A 15 -11.74 0.76 -17.11
C ASP A 15 -11.90 1.91 -18.10
N LYS A 16 -13.10 2.49 -18.16
CA LYS A 16 -13.42 3.61 -19.05
C LYS A 16 -12.86 4.92 -18.50
N VAL A 17 -12.21 5.69 -19.37
CA VAL A 17 -11.74 7.05 -19.07
C VAL A 17 -12.74 8.03 -19.68
N GLU A 18 -13.41 8.81 -18.84
CA GLU A 18 -14.27 9.92 -19.28
C GLU A 18 -13.45 11.22 -19.28
N ILE A 19 -13.37 11.86 -20.45
CA ILE A 19 -12.58 13.09 -20.61
C ILE A 19 -13.40 14.30 -20.13
N ASN A 20 -14.72 14.27 -20.31
CA ASN A 20 -15.60 15.34 -19.86
C ASN A 20 -15.99 15.16 -18.39
N ARG A 21 -15.43 16.01 -17.52
CA ARG A 21 -15.70 15.99 -16.07
C ARG A 21 -17.19 16.09 -15.74
N ASP A 22 -17.97 16.85 -16.51
CA ASP A 22 -19.41 17.01 -16.28
C ASP A 22 -20.19 15.71 -16.58
N GLN A 23 -19.66 14.85 -17.45
CA GLN A 23 -20.25 13.55 -17.81
C GLN A 23 -19.74 12.39 -16.96
N GLN A 24 -18.70 12.60 -16.14
CA GLN A 24 -18.03 11.53 -15.39
C GLN A 24 -18.99 10.74 -14.50
N LEU A 25 -19.85 11.45 -13.76
CA LEU A 25 -20.83 10.82 -12.87
C LEU A 25 -21.92 10.06 -13.64
N TRP A 26 -22.38 10.63 -14.75
CA TRP A 26 -23.39 10.01 -15.61
C TRP A 26 -22.86 8.71 -16.23
N THR A 27 -21.64 8.75 -16.77
CA THR A 27 -20.95 7.58 -17.32
C THR A 27 -20.75 6.51 -16.24
N ALA A 28 -20.27 6.88 -15.05
CA ALA A 28 -20.05 5.95 -13.94
C ALA A 28 -21.35 5.24 -13.50
N LYS A 29 -22.46 5.98 -13.37
CA LYS A 29 -23.77 5.40 -13.03
C LYS A 29 -24.22 4.37 -14.06
N ARG A 30 -24.12 4.69 -15.35
CA ARG A 30 -24.52 3.76 -16.42
C ARG A 30 -23.67 2.50 -16.42
N MET A 31 -22.37 2.61 -16.17
CA MET A 31 -21.49 1.45 -16.07
C MET A 31 -21.87 0.55 -14.89
N ALA A 32 -22.17 1.12 -13.72
CA ALA A 32 -22.58 0.35 -12.56
C ALA A 32 -23.91 -0.41 -12.80
N ILE A 33 -24.88 0.24 -13.45
CA ILE A 33 -26.15 -0.41 -13.83
C ILE A 33 -25.89 -1.54 -14.82
N ALA A 34 -25.10 -1.30 -15.88
CA ALA A 34 -24.77 -2.32 -16.87
C ALA A 34 -24.07 -3.53 -16.23
N MET A 35 -23.10 -3.30 -15.33
CA MET A 35 -22.44 -4.39 -14.59
C MET A 35 -23.43 -5.21 -13.76
N ALA A 36 -24.43 -4.56 -13.13
CA ALA A 36 -25.46 -5.26 -12.37
C ALA A 36 -26.39 -6.08 -13.29
N GLU A 37 -26.80 -5.52 -14.42
CA GLU A 37 -27.63 -6.20 -15.43
C GLU A 37 -26.90 -7.39 -16.08
N GLU A 38 -25.58 -7.28 -16.26
CA GLU A 38 -24.71 -8.36 -16.73
C GLU A 38 -24.42 -9.43 -15.65
N GLY A 39 -24.94 -9.26 -14.43
CA GLY A 39 -24.81 -10.24 -13.35
C GLY A 39 -23.44 -10.22 -12.65
N TYR A 40 -22.83 -9.04 -12.51
CA TYR A 40 -21.55 -8.89 -11.82
C TYR A 40 -21.56 -9.56 -10.43
N THR A 41 -20.52 -10.36 -10.17
CA THR A 41 -20.25 -10.94 -8.86
C THR A 41 -18.87 -10.48 -8.38
N PRO A 42 -18.71 -10.18 -7.08
CA PRO A 42 -17.42 -9.78 -6.54
C PRO A 42 -16.40 -10.94 -6.69
N PRO A 43 -15.13 -10.63 -6.99
CA PRO A 43 -14.09 -11.65 -7.06
C PRO A 43 -13.90 -12.33 -5.69
N LEU A 44 -13.54 -13.61 -5.71
CA LEU A 44 -13.23 -14.35 -4.49
C LEU A 44 -12.02 -13.71 -3.76
N PRO A 45 -12.04 -13.66 -2.42
CA PRO A 45 -10.89 -13.20 -1.64
C PRO A 45 -9.64 -14.01 -2.01
N LYS A 46 -8.53 -13.29 -2.24
CA LYS A 46 -7.28 -13.94 -2.61
C LYS A 46 -6.59 -14.49 -1.35
N LYS A 47 -5.97 -15.65 -1.52
CA LYS A 47 -5.02 -16.21 -0.55
C LYS A 47 -3.61 -15.99 -1.04
N LEU A 48 -2.72 -15.60 -0.14
CA LEU A 48 -1.33 -15.25 -0.44
C LEU A 48 -0.39 -16.17 0.33
N ASN A 49 0.55 -16.80 -0.37
CA ASN A 49 1.65 -17.53 0.25
C ASN A 49 2.81 -16.56 0.40
N LEU A 50 3.07 -16.12 1.63
CA LEU A 50 4.07 -15.10 1.93
C LEU A 50 5.23 -15.69 2.74
N PRO A 51 6.45 -15.12 2.62
CA PRO A 51 7.64 -15.66 3.28
C PRO A 51 7.60 -15.66 4.82
N GLY A 52 6.73 -14.86 5.44
CA GLY A 52 6.59 -14.81 6.88
C GLY A 52 7.83 -14.27 7.59
N LYS A 53 8.10 -14.83 8.77
CA LYS A 53 9.19 -14.38 9.66
C LYS A 53 10.58 -14.51 9.04
N GLU A 54 10.82 -15.52 8.21
CA GLU A 54 12.11 -15.73 7.55
C GLU A 54 12.42 -14.62 6.55
N GLY A 55 11.41 -14.22 5.76
CA GLY A 55 11.53 -13.07 4.86
C GLY A 55 11.74 -11.77 5.64
N LEU A 56 11.02 -11.61 6.76
CA LEU A 56 11.15 -10.41 7.59
C LEU A 56 12.55 -10.27 8.17
N ALA A 57 13.13 -11.36 8.70
CA ALA A 57 14.48 -11.35 9.25
C ALA A 57 15.53 -10.93 8.20
N THR A 58 15.37 -11.39 6.96
CA THR A 58 16.23 -10.99 5.84
C THR A 58 16.13 -9.49 5.56
N LEU A 59 14.91 -8.95 5.53
CA LEU A 59 14.69 -7.51 5.34
C LEU A 59 15.25 -6.69 6.51
N GLU A 60 15.06 -7.14 7.75
CA GLU A 60 15.59 -6.46 8.94
C GLU A 60 17.12 -6.39 8.92
N MET A 61 17.79 -7.46 8.50
CA MET A 61 19.24 -7.46 8.31
C MET A 61 19.68 -6.42 7.24
N MET A 62 18.96 -6.36 6.11
CA MET A 62 19.25 -5.36 5.07
C MET A 62 19.05 -3.94 5.58
N LEU A 63 17.95 -3.67 6.28
CA LEU A 63 17.66 -2.36 6.86
C LEU A 63 18.69 -1.95 7.90
N HIS A 64 19.12 -2.88 8.74
CA HIS A 64 20.15 -2.64 9.73
C HIS A 64 21.47 -2.22 9.06
N ASN A 65 21.88 -2.93 8.01
CA ASN A 65 23.08 -2.58 7.22
C ASN A 65 22.95 -1.20 6.55
N MET A 66 21.78 -0.87 6.00
CA MET A 66 21.52 0.45 5.42
C MET A 66 21.61 1.56 6.47
N LYS A 67 21.18 1.31 7.70
CA LYS A 67 21.31 2.26 8.80
C LYS A 67 22.76 2.43 9.24
N LEU A 68 23.51 1.33 9.39
CA LEU A 68 24.93 1.36 9.76
C LEU A 68 25.78 2.13 8.74
N THR A 69 25.42 2.02 7.46
CA THR A 69 26.07 2.75 6.36
C THR A 69 25.51 4.16 6.17
N HIS A 70 24.65 4.64 7.07
CA HIS A 70 24.01 5.95 7.06
C HIS A 70 23.17 6.25 5.80
N TRP A 71 22.72 5.20 5.09
CA TRP A 71 21.80 5.31 3.95
C TRP A 71 20.36 5.58 4.37
N ILE A 72 19.98 5.25 5.61
CA ILE A 72 18.64 5.49 6.17
C ILE A 72 18.76 5.99 7.60
N SER A 73 17.79 6.79 8.07
CA SER A 73 17.71 7.18 9.47
C SER A 73 17.17 6.05 10.35
N SER A 74 17.27 6.20 11.67
CA SER A 74 16.61 5.28 12.60
C SER A 74 15.09 5.26 12.44
N HIS A 75 14.47 6.36 12.00
CA HIS A 75 13.03 6.41 11.76
C HIS A 75 12.66 5.73 10.44
N ASP A 76 13.50 5.88 9.41
CA ASP A 76 13.35 5.15 8.14
C ASP A 76 13.41 3.63 8.37
N GLU A 77 14.35 3.14 9.19
CA GLU A 77 14.42 1.72 9.60
C GLU A 77 13.13 1.26 10.29
N LYS A 78 12.59 2.07 11.20
CA LYS A 78 11.33 1.76 11.90
C LYS A 78 10.16 1.64 10.93
N ILE A 79 9.99 2.61 10.03
CA ILE A 79 8.95 2.59 8.99
C ILE A 79 9.11 1.37 8.08
N ALA A 80 10.33 1.13 7.60
CA ALA A 80 10.61 0.04 6.68
C ALA A 80 10.40 -1.34 7.31
N ARG A 81 10.60 -1.49 8.63
CA ARG A 81 10.26 -2.73 9.35
C ARG A 81 8.76 -3.00 9.39
N HIS A 82 7.92 -1.96 9.57
CA HIS A 82 6.47 -2.12 9.44
C HIS A 82 6.09 -2.55 8.02
N LEU A 83 6.66 -1.91 7.01
CA LEU A 83 6.45 -2.28 5.61
C LEU A 83 6.89 -3.72 5.33
N GLY A 84 8.07 -4.11 5.83
CA GLY A 84 8.58 -5.48 5.73
C GLY A 84 7.60 -6.48 6.32
N ARG A 85 7.08 -6.23 7.54
CA ARG A 85 6.10 -7.10 8.21
C ARG A 85 4.83 -7.27 7.38
N ILE A 86 4.32 -6.21 6.75
CA ILE A 86 3.14 -6.29 5.87
C ILE A 86 3.45 -7.15 4.64
N LEU A 87 4.54 -6.85 3.93
CA LEU A 87 4.92 -7.52 2.69
C LEU A 87 5.24 -9.00 2.90
N THR A 88 5.69 -9.39 4.09
CA THR A 88 5.97 -10.79 4.43
C THR A 88 4.77 -11.50 5.05
N GLY A 89 3.64 -10.84 5.27
CA GLY A 89 2.42 -11.45 5.81
C GLY A 89 2.41 -11.62 7.33
N GLY A 90 3.24 -10.86 8.05
CA GLY A 90 3.31 -10.90 9.51
C GLY A 90 3.90 -12.21 10.03
N ASP A 91 3.17 -12.88 10.92
CA ASP A 91 3.63 -14.07 11.65
C ASP A 91 3.26 -15.38 10.94
N THR A 92 3.23 -15.37 9.61
CA THR A 92 2.93 -16.54 8.77
C THR A 92 4.18 -17.34 8.35
N THR A 93 3.99 -18.37 7.52
CA THR A 93 5.03 -19.11 6.80
C THR A 93 4.57 -19.39 5.35
N ILE A 94 5.48 -19.76 4.46
CA ILE A 94 5.14 -20.02 3.04
C ILE A 94 4.12 -21.14 2.83
N ASN A 95 4.01 -22.05 3.80
CA ASN A 95 3.08 -23.18 3.78
C ASN A 95 1.70 -22.83 4.38
N ASP A 96 1.56 -21.65 4.99
CA ASP A 96 0.33 -21.18 5.62
C ASP A 96 -0.23 -19.95 4.88
N PRO A 97 -1.16 -20.14 3.93
CA PRO A 97 -1.71 -19.04 3.14
C PRO A 97 -2.50 -18.07 4.03
N VAL A 98 -2.17 -16.78 3.93
CA VAL A 98 -2.92 -15.71 4.57
C VAL A 98 -4.01 -15.17 3.66
N ASP A 99 -5.10 -14.69 4.24
CA ASP A 99 -6.14 -13.98 3.50
C ASP A 99 -5.78 -12.51 3.29
N GLU A 100 -6.43 -11.90 2.30
CA GLU A 100 -6.28 -10.48 2.00
C GLU A 100 -6.64 -9.59 3.22
N GLN A 101 -7.62 -9.99 4.01
CA GLN A 101 -8.04 -9.24 5.19
C GLN A 101 -6.94 -9.15 6.25
N THR A 102 -6.17 -10.21 6.49
CA THR A 102 -5.02 -10.17 7.41
C THR A 102 -3.99 -9.12 6.98
N ILE A 103 -3.73 -8.98 5.68
CA ILE A 103 -2.80 -7.97 5.17
C ILE A 103 -3.33 -6.56 5.39
N LEU A 104 -4.62 -6.33 5.09
CA LEU A 104 -5.27 -5.04 5.32
C LEU A 104 -5.27 -4.65 6.81
N ASP A 105 -5.44 -5.62 7.71
CA ASP A 105 -5.39 -5.38 9.14
C ASP A 105 -3.97 -5.01 9.62
N LEU A 106 -2.93 -5.68 9.09
CA LEU A 106 -1.53 -5.32 9.32
C LEU A 106 -1.20 -3.91 8.80
N GLU A 107 -1.68 -3.56 7.61
CA GLU A 107 -1.53 -2.21 7.04
C GLU A 107 -2.19 -1.16 7.93
N ARG A 108 -3.42 -1.41 8.38
CA ARG A 108 -4.17 -0.50 9.26
C ARG A 108 -3.45 -0.29 10.58
N GLU A 109 -2.99 -1.37 11.21
CA GLU A 109 -2.24 -1.29 12.47
C GLU A 109 -0.96 -0.47 12.30
N ALA A 110 -0.16 -0.79 11.28
CA ALA A 110 1.10 -0.10 11.00
C ALA A 110 0.87 1.39 10.69
N PHE A 111 -0.12 1.71 9.88
CA PHE A 111 -0.45 3.09 9.52
C PHE A 111 -0.83 3.91 10.77
N LEU A 112 -1.77 3.41 11.58
CA LEU A 112 -2.21 4.10 12.78
C LEU A 112 -1.08 4.26 13.79
N SER A 113 -0.24 3.22 13.97
CA SER A 113 0.95 3.29 14.83
C SER A 113 1.91 4.38 14.35
N LEU A 114 2.25 4.41 13.07
CA LEU A 114 3.19 5.37 12.49
C LEU A 114 2.65 6.81 12.51
N CYS A 115 1.34 7.01 12.36
CA CYS A 115 0.71 8.32 12.50
C CYS A 115 0.81 8.90 13.92
N GLY A 116 0.89 8.03 14.94
CA GLY A 116 1.10 8.42 16.33
C GLY A 116 2.53 8.86 16.65
N GLU A 117 3.49 8.64 15.75
CA GLU A 117 4.90 8.96 16.00
C GLU A 117 5.21 10.44 15.81
N PRO A 118 5.85 11.12 16.79
CA PRO A 118 6.22 12.53 16.67
C PRO A 118 7.05 12.83 15.43
N LYS A 119 8.01 11.95 15.10
CA LYS A 119 8.86 12.11 13.90
C LYS A 119 8.06 12.07 12.59
N THR A 120 6.99 11.28 12.53
CA THR A 120 6.08 11.24 11.37
C THR A 120 5.29 12.53 11.27
N GLN A 121 4.80 13.05 12.39
CA GLN A 121 4.08 14.33 12.44
C GLN A 121 4.98 15.51 12.05
N ASP A 122 6.24 15.50 12.47
CA ASP A 122 7.25 16.48 12.05
C ASP A 122 7.49 16.41 10.54
N ARG A 123 7.63 15.21 9.98
CA ARG A 123 7.79 15.01 8.53
C ARG A 123 6.59 15.57 7.75
N ILE A 124 5.38 15.29 8.20
CA ILE A 124 4.15 15.80 7.59
C ILE A 124 4.13 17.34 7.65
N SER A 125 4.33 17.91 8.84
CA SER A 125 4.30 19.36 9.05
C SER A 125 5.36 20.07 8.23
N TYR A 126 6.59 19.55 8.23
CA TYR A 126 7.68 20.12 7.46
C TYR A 126 7.45 20.02 5.95
N MET A 127 6.98 18.88 5.46
CA MET A 127 6.67 18.68 4.04
C MET A 127 5.61 19.68 3.56
N LEU A 128 4.54 19.88 4.36
CA LEU A 128 3.46 20.81 4.04
C LEU A 128 3.93 22.27 3.98
N VAL A 129 4.87 22.67 4.86
CA VAL A 129 5.37 24.05 4.93
C VAL A 129 6.49 24.32 3.91
N ASN A 130 7.41 23.38 3.73
CA ASN A 130 8.65 23.59 2.99
C ASN A 130 8.66 22.96 1.60
N ASN A 131 7.63 22.14 1.29
CA ASN A 131 7.51 21.37 0.05
C ASN A 131 8.74 20.47 -0.24
N LYS A 132 9.41 20.02 0.81
CA LYS A 132 10.59 19.15 0.78
C LYS A 132 10.54 18.15 1.94
N PRO A 133 11.08 16.94 1.78
CA PRO A 133 11.06 15.94 2.84
C PRO A 133 11.99 16.32 4.00
N LEU A 134 11.51 16.15 5.24
CA LEU A 134 12.35 16.18 6.43
C LEU A 134 12.97 14.79 6.65
N ARG A 135 14.28 14.75 6.93
CA ARG A 135 14.99 13.52 7.21
C ARG A 135 15.47 13.52 8.67
N ASN A 136 14.69 12.88 9.53
CA ASN A 136 14.88 12.74 10.98
C ASN A 136 14.83 11.27 11.43
#